data_AF-A0A834RZ56-F1
#
_entry.id   AF-A0A834RZ56-F1
#
_cell.length_a   1.000
_cell.length_b   1.000
_cell.length_c   1.000
_cell.angle_alpha   90.00
_cell.angle_beta   90.00
_cell.angle_gamma   90.00
#
_symmetry.space_group_name_H-M   'P 1'
#
loop_
_entity.id
_entity.type
_entity.pdbx_description
1 polymer ?
#
loop_
_entity_poly.entity_id
_entity_poly.type
_entity_poly.pdbx_seq_one_letter_code
_entity_poly.pdbx_strand_id
1 'polypeptide(L)'
;MATGSAVTRVTVILNTPDDWFNWIFLCRDFAKDHKIWQYVNPDTPKESLPDLEAANPKPQLTDYKARASKLSDLSTEDRDSYRWEVEQWRLDEITLQKQERALVQLNTEITRSIATRHLYLIQDLPTVYDRLVALKKQFCPSTADRSRDLIVRGCAKYAGAW
;
A
#
# COMPACT_ATOMS: atom_id res chain seq x y z
N MET A 1 -28.82 -18.35 14.40
CA MET A 1 -27.68 -17.88 15.21
C MET A 1 -26.42 -18.17 14.43
N ALA A 2 -25.87 -17.19 13.70
CA ALA A 2 -24.64 -17.38 12.94
C ALA A 2 -23.44 -17.13 13.86
N THR A 3 -22.65 -18.15 14.13
CA THR A 3 -21.37 -18.05 14.82
C THR A 3 -20.36 -17.39 13.88
N GLY A 4 -20.04 -16.11 14.13
CA GLY A 4 -18.91 -15.46 13.47
C GLY A 4 -17.63 -16.18 13.87
N SER A 5 -17.02 -16.91 12.93
CA SER A 5 -15.70 -17.47 13.14
C SER A 5 -14.72 -16.32 13.32
N ALA A 6 -14.10 -16.23 14.50
CA ALA A 6 -13.01 -15.30 14.73
C ALA A 6 -11.83 -15.74 13.85
N VAL A 7 -11.55 -14.99 12.79
CA VAL A 7 -10.35 -15.19 11.98
C VAL A 7 -9.17 -14.71 12.82
N THR A 8 -8.38 -15.65 13.35
CA THR A 8 -7.13 -15.35 14.06
C THR A 8 -6.14 -14.78 13.04
N ARG A 9 -5.96 -13.46 13.01
CA ARG A 9 -4.93 -12.83 12.18
C ARG A 9 -3.55 -13.20 12.71
N VAL A 10 -2.73 -13.82 11.86
CA VAL A 10 -1.30 -14.01 12.15
C VAL A 10 -0.67 -12.62 12.24
N THR A 11 -0.10 -12.30 13.40
CA THR A 11 0.57 -11.02 13.64
C THR A 11 2.04 -11.31 13.93
N VAL A 12 2.93 -10.72 13.14
CA VAL A 12 4.38 -10.72 13.39
C VAL A 12 4.72 -9.37 14.00
N ILE A 13 5.50 -9.35 15.08
CA ILE A 13 6.00 -8.12 15.68
C ILE A 13 7.41 -7.88 15.18
N LEU A 14 7.65 -6.78 14.47
CA LEU A 14 8.96 -6.37 14.01
C LEU A 14 9.82 -5.92 15.20
N ASN A 15 10.75 -6.79 15.60
CA ASN A 15 11.53 -6.65 16.81
C ASN A 15 13.03 -6.79 16.54
N THR A 16 13.40 -7.73 15.67
CA THR A 16 14.76 -8.03 15.23
C THR A 16 14.80 -8.17 13.69
N PRO A 17 16.01 -8.21 13.09
CA PRO A 17 16.14 -8.42 11.65
C PRO A 17 15.51 -9.73 11.13
N ASP A 18 15.43 -10.78 11.96
CA ASP A 18 14.85 -12.08 11.57
C ASP A 18 13.33 -12.00 11.33
N ASP A 19 12.66 -11.03 11.95
CA ASP A 19 11.23 -10.78 11.77
C ASP A 19 10.92 -10.11 10.43
N TRP A 20 11.91 -9.44 9.83
CA TRP A 20 11.73 -8.53 8.69
C TRP A 20 10.97 -9.18 7.54
N PHE A 21 11.40 -10.35 7.08
CA PHE A 21 10.83 -10.96 5.87
C PHE A 21 9.38 -11.42 6.07
N ASN A 22 9.05 -11.94 7.24
CA ASN A 22 7.68 -12.33 7.56
C ASN A 22 6.80 -11.08 7.77
N TRP A 23 7.33 -10.07 8.44
CA TRP A 23 6.61 -8.82 8.71
C TRP A 23 6.32 -8.02 7.43
N ILE A 24 7.33 -7.82 6.57
CA ILE A 24 7.16 -7.10 5.30
C ILE A 24 6.28 -7.89 4.32
N PHE A 25 6.29 -9.23 4.40
CA PHE A 25 5.36 -10.06 3.64
C PHE A 25 3.90 -9.73 4.00
N LEU A 26 3.55 -9.68 5.29
CA LEU A 26 2.18 -9.34 5.72
C LEU A 26 1.78 -7.92 5.30
N CYS A 27 2.68 -6.94 5.45
CA CYS A 27 2.44 -5.58 4.99
C CYS A 27 2.20 -5.52 3.47
N ARG A 28 3.00 -6.25 2.70
CA ARG A 28 2.90 -6.34 1.24
C ARG A 28 1.62 -7.04 0.80
N ASP A 29 1.22 -8.10 1.49
CA ASP A 29 0.02 -8.87 1.19
C ASP A 29 -1.22 -8.00 1.36
N PHE A 30 -1.37 -7.35 2.52
CA PHE A 30 -2.40 -6.35 2.77
C PHE A 30 -2.40 -5.25 1.68
N ALA A 31 -1.23 -4.68 1.39
CA ALA A 31 -1.14 -3.62 0.40
C ALA A 31 -1.51 -4.08 -1.02
N LYS A 32 -1.27 -5.33 -1.38
CA LYS A 32 -1.67 -5.89 -2.69
C LYS A 32 -3.15 -6.16 -2.76
N ASP A 33 -3.76 -6.70 -1.70
CA ASP A 33 -5.21 -6.92 -1.62
C ASP A 33 -5.99 -5.63 -1.81
N HIS A 34 -5.44 -4.52 -1.30
CA HIS A 34 -6.00 -3.19 -1.45
C HIS A 34 -5.50 -2.42 -2.67
N LYS A 35 -4.68 -3.02 -3.54
CA LYS A 35 -4.10 -2.39 -4.74
C LYS A 35 -3.33 -1.10 -4.44
N ILE A 36 -2.62 -1.04 -3.32
CA ILE A 36 -1.83 0.12 -2.90
C ILE A 36 -0.32 -0.12 -2.85
N TRP A 37 0.15 -1.36 -3.03
CA TRP A 37 1.59 -1.69 -2.91
C TRP A 37 2.48 -0.83 -3.81
N GLN A 38 2.03 -0.51 -5.03
CA GLN A 38 2.78 0.33 -5.98
C GLN A 38 3.08 1.74 -5.47
N TYR A 39 2.27 2.27 -4.55
CA TYR A 39 2.44 3.61 -3.97
C TYR A 39 3.34 3.62 -2.73
N VAL A 40 3.62 2.45 -2.14
CA VAL A 40 4.31 2.36 -0.83
C VAL A 40 5.52 1.42 -0.83
N ASN A 41 5.85 0.81 -1.98
CA ASN A 41 6.92 -0.18 -2.06
C ASN A 41 8.30 0.42 -1.69
N PRO A 42 8.94 0.01 -0.57
CA PRO A 42 10.23 0.55 -0.14
C PRO A 42 11.42 0.05 -0.97
N ASP A 43 11.17 -0.85 -1.94
CA ASP A 43 12.17 -1.26 -2.94
C ASP A 43 12.16 -0.35 -4.18
N THR A 44 11.12 0.47 -4.36
CA THR A 44 11.02 1.41 -5.48
C THR A 44 11.61 2.77 -5.07
N PRO A 45 12.45 3.40 -5.92
CA PRO A 45 12.88 4.79 -5.72
C PRO A 45 11.67 5.72 -5.59
N LYS A 46 11.74 6.70 -4.68
CA LYS A 46 10.59 7.57 -4.36
C LYS A 46 10.08 8.32 -5.59
N GLU A 47 11.00 8.73 -6.47
CA GLU A 47 10.73 9.46 -7.71
C GLU A 47 10.03 8.61 -8.78
N SER A 48 10.05 7.28 -8.63
CA SER A 48 9.39 6.34 -9.53
C SER A 48 8.06 5.82 -9.00
N LEU A 49 7.62 6.28 -7.82
CA LEU A 49 6.31 5.93 -7.30
C LEU A 49 5.23 6.70 -8.08
N PRO A 50 4.14 6.03 -8.50
CA PRO A 50 2.98 6.73 -9.03
C PRO A 50 2.34 7.60 -7.94
N ASP A 51 1.66 8.66 -8.36
CA ASP A 51 0.86 9.50 -7.48
C ASP A 51 -0.58 8.96 -7.46
N LEU A 52 -1.09 8.63 -6.27
CA LEU A 52 -2.45 8.13 -6.11
C LEU A 52 -3.47 9.24 -6.37
N GLU A 53 -3.22 10.48 -5.95
CA GLU A 53 -4.14 11.60 -6.12
C GLU A 53 -4.25 11.98 -7.62
N ALA A 54 -3.15 11.89 -8.35
CA ALA A 54 -3.12 12.14 -9.78
C ALA A 54 -3.74 11.02 -10.63
N ALA A 55 -4.11 9.88 -10.04
CA ALA A 55 -4.56 8.70 -10.78
C ALA A 55 -5.97 8.84 -11.39
N ASN A 56 -6.79 9.80 -10.92
CA ASN A 56 -8.17 9.98 -11.38
C ASN A 56 -8.55 11.47 -11.56
N PRO A 57 -7.98 12.17 -12.56
CA PRO A 57 -8.27 13.58 -12.79
C PRO A 57 -9.74 13.77 -13.19
N LYS A 58 -10.39 14.77 -12.58
CA LYS A 58 -11.78 15.09 -12.90
C LYS A 58 -11.90 15.67 -14.31
N PRO A 59 -12.79 15.13 -15.18
CA PRO A 59 -13.04 15.70 -16.50
C PRO A 59 -13.46 17.16 -16.42
N GLN A 60 -12.91 17.99 -17.30
CA GLN A 60 -13.20 19.42 -17.39
C GLN A 60 -13.94 19.73 -18.69
N LEU A 61 -14.82 20.73 -18.66
CA LEU A 61 -15.52 21.18 -19.88
C LEU A 61 -14.55 21.68 -20.95
N THR A 62 -13.39 22.18 -20.52
CA THR A 62 -12.32 22.68 -21.39
C THR A 62 -11.65 21.58 -22.21
N ASP A 63 -11.81 20.31 -21.83
CA ASP A 63 -11.25 19.16 -22.56
C ASP A 63 -11.99 18.95 -23.90
N TYR A 64 -13.24 19.41 -23.99
CA TYR A 64 -14.10 19.31 -25.17
C TYR A 64 -14.17 20.61 -25.96
N LYS A 65 -14.19 21.76 -25.27
CA LYS A 65 -14.23 23.08 -25.91
C LYS A 65 -13.43 24.10 -25.12
N ALA A 66 -12.44 24.69 -25.79
CA ALA A 66 -11.63 25.76 -25.21
C ALA A 66 -12.51 26.90 -24.65
N ARG A 67 -12.22 27.31 -23.41
CA ARG A 67 -12.94 28.36 -22.66
C ARG A 67 -14.41 28.02 -22.31
N ALA A 68 -14.85 26.77 -22.47
CA ALA A 68 -16.15 26.36 -21.95
C ALA A 68 -16.17 26.49 -20.42
N SER A 69 -17.22 27.14 -19.92
CA SER A 69 -17.44 27.38 -18.49
C SER A 69 -18.75 26.79 -17.99
N LYS A 70 -19.66 26.47 -18.91
CA LYS A 70 -20.98 25.90 -18.64
C LYS A 70 -21.26 24.75 -19.61
N LEU A 71 -22.05 23.79 -19.16
CA LEU A 71 -22.47 22.64 -19.99
C LEU A 71 -23.21 23.10 -21.28
N SER A 72 -23.89 24.24 -21.24
CA SER A 72 -24.55 24.84 -22.40
C SER A 72 -23.57 25.26 -23.50
N ASP A 73 -22.29 25.49 -23.18
CA ASP A 73 -21.28 25.91 -24.15
C ASP A 73 -20.88 24.78 -25.10
N LEU A 74 -21.14 23.53 -24.71
CA LEU A 74 -20.82 22.30 -25.43
C LEU A 74 -21.91 21.90 -26.43
N SER A 75 -21.53 21.12 -27.45
CA SER A 75 -22.48 20.46 -28.35
C SER A 75 -23.25 19.36 -27.63
N THR A 76 -24.33 18.84 -28.21
CA THR A 76 -25.08 17.72 -27.60
C THR A 76 -24.20 16.47 -27.44
N GLU A 77 -23.39 16.16 -28.47
CA GLU A 77 -22.47 15.03 -28.45
C GLU A 77 -21.40 15.19 -27.36
N ASP A 78 -20.75 16.36 -27.27
CA ASP A 78 -19.75 16.61 -26.23
C ASP A 78 -20.35 16.56 -24.82
N ARG A 79 -21.61 16.97 -24.65
CA ARG A 79 -22.30 16.87 -23.35
C ARG A 79 -22.51 15.42 -22.94
N ASP A 80 -22.85 14.56 -23.89
CA ASP A 80 -23.07 13.14 -23.61
C ASP A 80 -21.75 12.45 -23.26
N SER A 81 -20.67 12.71 -24.01
CA SER A 81 -19.32 12.22 -23.67
C SER A 81 -18.86 12.74 -22.30
N TYR A 82 -18.99 14.04 -22.03
CA TYR A 82 -18.64 14.62 -20.72
C TYR A 82 -19.42 13.97 -19.57
N ARG A 83 -20.73 13.74 -19.74
CA ARG A 83 -21.55 13.08 -18.72
C ARG A 83 -21.10 11.64 -18.47
N TRP A 84 -20.76 10.91 -19.53
CA TRP A 84 -20.24 9.55 -19.42
C TRP A 84 -18.91 9.52 -18.66
N GLU A 85 -17.95 10.38 -19.04
CA GLU A 85 -16.64 10.44 -18.39
C GLU A 85 -16.73 10.91 -16.93
N VAL A 86 -17.60 11.87 -16.61
CA VAL A 86 -17.85 12.27 -15.21
C VAL A 86 -18.41 11.10 -14.40
N GLU A 87 -19.24 10.25 -14.99
CA GLU A 87 -19.76 9.09 -14.29
C GLU A 87 -18.68 8.01 -14.07
N GLN A 88 -17.84 7.74 -15.07
CA GLN A 88 -16.69 6.84 -14.88
C GLN A 88 -15.73 7.38 -13.81
N TRP A 89 -15.41 8.68 -13.87
CA TRP A 89 -14.61 9.36 -12.87
C TRP A 89 -15.17 9.19 -11.46
N ARG A 90 -16.50 9.27 -11.26
CA ARG A 90 -17.12 9.03 -9.94
C ARG A 90 -16.94 7.60 -9.47
N LEU A 91 -17.01 6.61 -10.36
CA LEU A 91 -16.79 5.21 -10.01
C LEU A 91 -15.33 4.97 -9.61
N ASP A 92 -14.39 5.56 -10.33
CA ASP A 92 -12.96 5.50 -10.02
C ASP A 92 -12.62 6.24 -8.73
N GLU A 93 -13.30 7.35 -8.44
CA GLU A 93 -13.16 8.12 -7.20
C GLU A 93 -13.52 7.28 -5.97
N ILE A 94 -14.55 6.43 -6.07
CA ILE A 94 -14.88 5.47 -5.01
C ILE A 94 -13.73 4.48 -4.77
N THR A 95 -13.03 4.07 -5.83
CA THR A 95 -11.88 3.17 -5.73
C THR A 95 -10.68 3.88 -5.10
N LEU A 96 -10.40 5.11 -5.51
CA LEU A 96 -9.34 5.95 -4.95
C LEU A 96 -9.55 6.17 -3.44
N GLN A 97 -10.77 6.53 -3.02
CA GLN A 97 -11.11 6.68 -1.60
C GLN A 97 -10.95 5.38 -0.80
N LYS A 98 -11.19 4.22 -1.40
CA LYS A 98 -10.93 2.92 -0.75
C LYS A 98 -9.42 2.68 -0.57
N GLN A 99 -8.61 3.07 -1.56
CA GLN A 99 -7.15 2.98 -1.48
C GLN A 99 -6.58 3.93 -0.42
N GLU A 100 -7.08 5.16 -0.32
CA GLU A 100 -6.70 6.11 0.73
C GLU A 100 -6.99 5.56 2.14
N ARG A 101 -8.19 5.00 2.34
CA ARG A 101 -8.55 4.34 3.61
C ARG A 101 -7.63 3.16 3.90
N ALA A 102 -7.28 2.39 2.89
CA ALA A 102 -6.35 1.28 3.03
C ALA A 102 -4.93 1.75 3.40
N LEU A 103 -4.47 2.90 2.90
CA LEU A 103 -3.19 3.50 3.32
C LEU A 103 -3.20 3.87 4.81
N VAL A 104 -4.28 4.49 5.29
CA VAL A 104 -4.46 4.80 6.72
C VAL A 104 -4.48 3.54 7.57
N GLN A 105 -5.15 2.48 7.08
CA GLN A 105 -5.19 1.20 7.76
C GLN A 105 -3.82 0.52 7.79
N LEU A 106 -3.10 0.48 6.67
CA LEU A 106 -1.74 -0.06 6.60
C LEU A 106 -0.80 0.70 7.56
N ASN A 107 -0.93 2.02 7.65
CA ASN A 107 -0.17 2.82 8.61
C ASN A 107 -0.45 2.40 10.07
N THR A 108 -1.70 2.09 10.37
CA THR A 108 -2.12 1.59 11.69
C THR A 108 -1.54 0.19 11.97
N GLU A 109 -1.60 -0.71 10.99
CA GLU A 109 -1.04 -2.06 11.09
C GLU A 109 0.47 -2.00 11.31
N ILE A 110 1.20 -1.17 10.55
CA ILE A 110 2.64 -0.94 10.73
C ILE A 110 2.91 -0.47 12.16
N THR A 111 2.21 0.56 12.64
CA THR A 111 2.45 1.12 13.98
C THR A 111 2.19 0.11 15.09
N ARG A 112 1.17 -0.76 14.95
CA ARG A 112 0.81 -1.78 15.94
C ARG A 112 1.69 -3.03 15.90
N SER A 113 2.34 -3.29 14.78
CA SER A 113 3.14 -4.49 14.55
C SER A 113 4.65 -4.25 14.66
N ILE A 114 5.06 -3.13 15.25
CA ILE A 114 6.46 -2.83 15.57
C ILE A 114 6.62 -2.88 17.09
N ALA A 115 7.74 -3.44 17.57
CA ALA A 115 8.03 -3.40 19.00
C ALA A 115 8.15 -1.96 19.51
N THR A 116 7.55 -1.65 20.67
CA THR A 116 7.45 -0.29 21.21
C THR A 116 8.78 0.48 21.24
N ARG A 117 9.88 -0.22 21.54
CA ARG A 117 11.23 0.39 21.58
C ARG A 117 11.71 0.96 20.25
N HIS A 118 11.07 0.59 19.14
CA HIS A 118 11.42 1.00 17.77
C HIS A 118 10.48 2.05 17.19
N LEU A 119 9.44 2.49 17.92
CA LEU A 119 8.48 3.49 17.43
C LEU A 119 9.13 4.83 17.06
N TYR A 120 10.24 5.18 17.72
CA TYR A 120 11.02 6.38 17.39
C TYR A 120 11.52 6.41 15.95
N LEU A 121 11.66 5.25 15.28
CA LEU A 121 12.10 5.18 13.89
C LEU A 121 11.06 5.73 12.90
N ILE A 122 9.78 5.79 13.30
CA ILE A 122 8.67 6.14 12.40
C ILE A 122 7.83 7.33 12.87
N GLN A 123 8.12 7.87 14.07
CA GLN A 123 7.27 8.86 14.73
C GLN A 123 7.07 10.13 13.89
N ASP A 124 8.14 10.64 13.28
CA ASP A 124 8.14 11.89 12.50
C ASP A 124 8.06 11.66 10.98
N LEU A 125 7.73 10.42 10.55
CA LEU A 125 7.66 10.08 9.13
C LEU A 125 6.22 10.17 8.62
N PRO A 126 5.96 11.04 7.62
CA PRO A 126 4.60 11.43 7.23
C PRO A 126 3.89 10.37 6.39
N THR A 127 4.62 9.61 5.58
CA THR A 127 4.03 8.64 4.65
C THR A 127 4.33 7.20 5.05
N VAL A 128 3.45 6.28 4.64
CA VAL A 128 3.68 4.83 4.80
C VAL A 128 4.98 4.40 4.10
N TYR A 129 5.27 4.97 2.93
CA TYR A 129 6.51 4.72 2.21
C TYR A 129 7.74 5.09 3.06
N ASP A 130 7.79 6.31 3.59
CA ASP A 130 8.94 6.78 4.37
C ASP A 130 9.17 5.89 5.60
N ARG A 131 8.07 5.47 6.26
CA ARG A 131 8.10 4.53 7.39
C ARG A 131 8.67 3.17 6.98
N LEU A 132 8.19 2.59 5.88
CA LEU A 132 8.67 1.31 5.37
C LEU A 132 10.16 1.37 4.97
N VAL A 133 10.61 2.47 4.37
CA VAL A 133 12.03 2.70 4.03
C VAL A 133 12.89 2.77 5.29
N ALA A 134 12.47 3.51 6.31
CA ALA A 134 13.21 3.62 7.57
C ALA A 134 13.33 2.27 8.30
N LEU A 135 12.25 1.50 8.35
CA LEU A 135 12.24 0.16 8.95
C LEU A 135 13.09 -0.81 8.13
N LYS A 136 13.01 -0.76 6.79
CA LYS A 136 13.86 -1.57 5.90
C LYS A 136 15.34 -1.31 6.16
N LYS A 137 15.72 -0.04 6.32
CA LYS A 137 17.12 0.34 6.60
C LYS A 137 17.64 -0.26 7.90
N GLN A 138 16.79 -0.44 8.91
CA GLN A 138 17.19 -0.99 10.21
C GLN A 138 17.10 -2.51 10.31
N PHE A 139 16.05 -3.10 9.74
CA PHE A 139 15.72 -4.50 9.99
C PHE A 139 15.97 -5.42 8.80
N CYS A 140 16.11 -4.92 7.58
CA CYS A 140 16.40 -5.79 6.45
C CYS A 140 17.80 -6.39 6.60
N PRO A 141 17.94 -7.72 6.81
CA PRO A 141 19.24 -8.34 6.85
C PRO A 141 19.94 -8.17 5.50
N SER A 142 21.27 -8.11 5.51
CA SER A 142 22.03 -8.21 4.27
C SER A 142 21.73 -9.56 3.61
N THR A 143 21.78 -9.61 2.28
CA THR A 143 21.51 -10.83 1.49
C THR A 143 22.33 -12.03 1.96
N ALA A 144 23.54 -11.79 2.48
CA ALA A 144 24.42 -12.83 3.04
C ALA A 144 23.86 -13.49 4.32
N ASP A 145 23.15 -12.74 5.16
CA ASP A 145 22.59 -13.24 6.42
C ASP A 145 21.32 -14.04 6.15
N ARG A 146 20.52 -13.60 5.17
CA ARG A 146 19.32 -14.34 4.70
C ARG A 146 19.67 -15.70 4.12
N SER A 147 20.72 -15.80 3.31
CA SER A 147 21.16 -17.09 2.74
C SER A 147 21.56 -18.08 3.83
N ARG A 148 22.24 -17.62 4.89
CA ARG A 148 22.61 -18.48 6.02
C ARG A 148 21.39 -18.94 6.81
N ASP A 149 20.45 -18.04 7.12
CA ASP A 149 19.22 -18.40 7.86
C ASP A 149 18.34 -19.39 7.10
N LEU A 150 18.17 -19.24 5.77
CA LEU A 150 17.42 -20.21 4.96
C LEU A 150 18.09 -21.59 4.93
N ILE A 151 19.43 -21.64 4.89
CA ILE A 151 20.17 -22.90 4.98
C ILE A 151 19.99 -23.54 6.35
N VAL A 152 20.08 -22.77 7.44
CA VAL A 152 19.88 -23.26 8.82
C VAL A 152 18.45 -23.78 9.02
N ARG A 153 17.43 -23.03 8.59
CA ARG A 153 16.02 -23.44 8.69
C ARG A 153 15.69 -24.63 7.79
N GLY A 154 16.31 -24.71 6.61
CA GLY A 154 16.22 -25.87 5.73
C GLY A 154 16.83 -27.11 6.38
N CYS A 155 18.07 -27.04 6.85
CA CYS A 155 18.76 -28.14 7.51
C CYS A 155 18.07 -28.61 8.80
N ALA A 156 17.53 -27.70 9.61
CA ALA A 156 16.77 -28.07 10.81
C ALA A 156 15.49 -28.87 10.49
N LYS A 157 14.87 -28.62 9.33
CA LYS A 157 13.70 -29.37 8.85
C LYS A 157 14.04 -30.80 8.42
N TYR A 158 15.30 -31.09 8.07
CA TYR A 158 15.78 -32.42 7.65
C TYR A 158 16.56 -33.17 8.75
N ALA A 159 16.94 -32.50 9.83
CA ALA A 159 17.69 -33.11 10.94
C ALA A 159 16.81 -33.81 12.00
N GLY A 160 15.47 -33.65 11.93
CA GLY A 160 14.51 -34.25 12.87
C GLY A 160 13.66 -35.40 12.30
N ALA A 161 14.05 -35.97 11.17
CA ALA A 161 13.35 -37.08 10.52
C ALA A 161 14.21 -38.36 10.56
N TRP A 162 14.40 -38.93 11.75
CA TRP A 162 14.86 -40.32 11.96
C TRP A 162 14.22 -40.87 13.23
#